data_AF-A0A2H5XE97-F1
#
_entry.id   AF-A0A2H5XE97-F1
#
_cell.length_a   1.000
_cell.length_b   1.000
_cell.length_c   1.000
_cell.angle_alpha   90.00
_cell.angle_beta   90.00
_cell.angle_gamma   90.00
#
_symmetry.space_group_name_H-M   'P 1'
#
loop_
_entity.id
_entity.type
_entity.pdbx_description
1 polymer ?
#
loop_
_entity_poly.entity_id
_entity_poly.type
_entity_poly.pdbx_seq_one_letter_code
_entity_poly.pdbx_strand_id
1 'polypeptide(L)'
;MACPEWSEQLSAYMDGALDEGQRAAMAAHLTTCPTCQQTLHDWQRLQRELRALPSPPPTPGMWRRVFHRVLRRTSTRPKVAAWHLWCGAAAVAACLVGAVLFWRWQTTPPQNAQTPVNLLVGYHADTMALMLGDAPTWHLVATNELQEGTEGD
;
A
#
# COMPACT_ATOMS: atom_id res chain seq x y z
N MET A 1 -36.59 24.35 35.11
CA MET A 1 -35.29 24.65 34.47
C MET A 1 -34.54 23.33 34.39
N ALA A 2 -34.07 22.92 33.20
CA ALA A 2 -33.42 21.62 33.01
C ALA A 2 -32.15 21.49 33.86
N CYS A 3 -31.74 20.25 34.12
CA CYS A 3 -30.45 19.97 34.74
C CYS A 3 -29.32 20.56 33.88
N PRO A 4 -28.37 21.33 34.46
CA PRO A 4 -27.33 21.99 33.68
C PRO A 4 -26.49 21.01 32.87
N GLU A 5 -26.20 19.82 33.43
CA GLU A 5 -25.43 18.75 32.79
C GLU A 5 -26.11 18.16 31.54
N TRP A 6 -27.44 18.19 31.48
CA TRP A 6 -28.22 17.56 30.40
C TRP A 6 -28.84 18.57 29.44
N SER A 7 -28.68 19.87 29.70
CA SER A 7 -29.34 20.95 28.95
C SER A 7 -28.98 20.97 27.45
N GLU A 8 -27.68 20.83 27.14
CA GLU A 8 -27.18 20.81 25.75
C GLU A 8 -27.65 19.55 25.01
N GLN A 9 -27.58 18.40 25.68
CA GLN A 9 -28.04 17.13 25.12
C GLN A 9 -29.55 17.11 24.93
N LEU A 10 -30.33 17.80 25.79
CA LEU A 10 -31.77 17.92 25.66
C LEU A 10 -32.15 18.74 24.42
N SER A 11 -31.41 19.80 24.12
CA SER A 11 -31.56 20.54 22.86
C SER A 11 -31.22 19.67 21.66
N ALA A 12 -30.05 19.00 21.70
CA ALA A 12 -29.62 18.10 20.63
C ALA A 12 -30.59 16.93 20.41
N TYR A 13 -31.24 16.45 21.47
CA TYR A 13 -32.29 15.43 21.40
C TYR A 13 -33.51 15.94 20.62
N MET A 14 -33.96 17.19 20.85
CA MET A 14 -35.06 17.79 20.07
C MET A 14 -34.70 17.99 18.59
N ASP A 15 -33.43 18.31 18.32
CA ASP A 15 -32.94 18.53 16.96
C ASP A 15 -32.64 17.21 16.21
N GLY A 16 -32.72 16.06 16.90
CA GLY A 16 -32.38 14.75 16.33
C GLY A 16 -30.89 14.58 16.04
N ALA A 17 -30.03 15.36 16.72
CA ALA A 17 -28.59 15.42 16.49
C ALA A 17 -27.77 14.46 17.36
N LEU A 18 -28.42 13.72 18.27
CA LEU A 18 -27.77 12.72 19.12
C LEU A 18 -27.54 11.40 18.38
N ASP A 19 -26.40 10.77 18.65
CA ASP A 19 -26.15 9.38 18.25
C ASP A 19 -27.06 8.39 19.02
N GLU A 20 -27.04 7.11 18.64
CA GLU A 20 -27.87 6.07 19.25
C GLU A 20 -27.62 5.92 20.76
N GLY A 21 -26.35 5.95 21.19
CA GLY A 21 -25.99 5.76 22.59
C GLY A 21 -26.41 6.95 23.45
N GLN A 22 -26.15 8.16 22.97
CA GLN A 22 -26.55 9.40 23.61
C GLN A 22 -28.07 9.52 23.71
N ARG A 23 -28.79 9.12 22.66
CA ARG A 23 -30.26 9.12 22.66
C ARG A 23 -30.83 8.14 23.67
N ALA A 24 -30.25 6.94 23.79
CA ALA A 24 -30.65 5.96 24.79
C ALA A 24 -30.40 6.47 26.23
N ALA A 25 -29.24 7.10 26.47
CA ALA A 25 -28.91 7.71 27.75
C ALA A 25 -29.87 8.86 28.12
N MET A 26 -30.19 9.73 27.16
CA MET A 26 -31.18 10.80 27.34
C MET A 26 -32.57 10.22 27.62
N ALA A 27 -33.00 9.19 26.89
CA ALA A 27 -34.29 8.54 27.14
C ALA A 27 -34.36 7.96 28.56
N ALA A 28 -33.30 7.29 29.02
CA ALA A 28 -33.20 6.79 30.39
C ALA A 28 -33.27 7.93 31.43
N HIS A 29 -32.55 9.02 31.22
CA HIS A 29 -32.61 10.20 32.09
C HIS A 29 -34.03 10.80 32.13
N LEU A 30 -34.69 10.91 30.97
CA LEU A 30 -36.06 11.40 30.89
C LEU A 30 -37.04 10.51 31.66
N THR A 31 -36.79 9.21 31.85
CA THR A 31 -37.70 8.39 32.70
C THR A 31 -37.60 8.71 34.19
N THR A 32 -36.46 9.22 34.65
CA THR A 32 -36.17 9.42 36.09
C THR A 32 -36.24 10.89 36.52
N CYS A 33 -36.11 11.84 35.58
CA CYS A 33 -36.02 13.26 35.87
C CYS A 33 -37.27 14.05 35.43
N PRO A 34 -38.20 14.39 36.34
CA PRO A 34 -39.43 15.11 35.99
C PRO A 34 -39.18 16.56 35.52
N THR A 35 -38.12 17.21 35.98
CA THR A 35 -37.77 18.58 35.57
C THR A 35 -37.33 18.64 34.11
N CYS A 36 -36.56 17.66 33.64
CA CYS A 36 -36.16 17.53 32.24
C CYS A 36 -37.35 17.12 31.35
N GLN A 37 -38.24 16.24 31.82
CA GLN A 37 -39.50 15.94 31.11
C GLN A 37 -40.35 17.18 30.90
N GLN A 38 -40.54 17.98 31.96
CA GLN A 38 -41.35 19.20 31.89
C GLN A 38 -40.72 20.22 30.94
N THR A 39 -39.41 20.40 31.01
CA THR A 39 -38.70 21.31 30.11
C THR A 39 -38.83 20.89 28.64
N LEU A 40 -38.72 19.58 28.36
CA LEU A 40 -38.94 19.03 27.02
C LEU A 40 -40.36 19.31 26.52
N HIS A 41 -41.36 19.09 27.36
CA HIS A 41 -42.76 19.34 27.02
C HIS A 41 -43.01 20.84 26.72
N ASP A 42 -42.46 21.74 27.53
CA ASP A 42 -42.58 23.19 27.34
C ASP A 42 -41.96 23.63 26.01
N TRP A 43 -40.77 23.10 25.68
CA TRP A 43 -40.10 23.39 24.42
C TRP A 43 -40.85 22.83 23.21
N GLN A 44 -41.38 21.60 23.30
CA GLN A 44 -42.22 21.02 22.26
C GLN A 44 -43.52 21.80 22.05
N ARG A 45 -44.11 22.33 23.14
CA ARG A 45 -45.26 23.21 23.06
C ARG A 45 -44.91 24.50 22.33
N LEU A 46 -43.84 25.18 22.73
CA LEU A 46 -43.37 26.40 22.06
C LEU A 46 -43.08 26.17 20.57
N GLN A 47 -42.42 25.05 20.23
CA GLN A 47 -42.12 24.71 18.84
C GLN A 47 -43.39 24.50 18.01
N ARG A 48 -44.43 23.87 18.58
CA ARG A 48 -45.74 23.71 17.92
C ARG A 48 -46.42 25.06 17.69
N GLU A 49 -46.42 25.93 18.70
CA GLU A 49 -46.98 27.28 18.60
C GLU A 49 -46.26 28.08 17.51
N LEU A 50 -44.92 28.06 17.49
CA LEU A 50 -44.11 28.73 16.46
C LEU A 50 -44.37 28.20 15.05
N ARG A 51 -44.56 26.89 14.88
CA ARG A 51 -44.88 26.29 13.57
C ARG A 51 -46.29 26.63 13.08
N ALA A 52 -47.20 26.98 13.98
CA ALA A 52 -48.56 27.38 13.63
C ALA A 52 -48.63 28.83 13.10
N LEU A 53 -47.57 29.63 13.28
CA LEU A 53 -47.54 30.98 12.74
C LEU A 53 -47.50 30.97 11.20
N PRO A 54 -48.17 31.93 10.55
CA PRO A 54 -48.14 32.05 9.09
C PRO A 54 -46.71 32.35 8.64
N SER A 55 -46.15 31.48 7.79
CA SER A 55 -44.85 31.69 7.17
C SER A 55 -45.04 32.46 5.86
N PRO A 56 -44.31 33.58 5.64
CA PRO A 56 -44.38 34.30 4.38
C PRO A 56 -43.87 33.43 3.22
N PRO A 57 -44.45 33.55 2.02
CA PRO A 57 -43.99 32.78 0.88
C PRO A 57 -42.54 33.14 0.53
N PRO A 58 -41.72 32.16 0.10
CA PRO A 58 -40.34 32.43 -0.28
C PRO A 58 -40.28 33.33 -1.51
N THR A 59 -39.31 34.25 -1.55
CA THR A 59 -39.08 35.13 -2.70
C THR A 59 -38.78 34.32 -3.97
N PRO A 60 -39.23 34.78 -5.16
CA PRO A 60 -38.94 34.12 -6.42
C PRO A 60 -37.44 33.83 -6.61
N GLY A 61 -37.12 32.59 -6.96
CA GLY A 61 -35.73 32.15 -7.17
C GLY A 61 -34.91 31.89 -5.89
N MET A 62 -35.47 32.06 -4.69
CA MET A 62 -34.80 31.70 -3.43
C MET A 62 -34.35 30.23 -3.44
N TRP A 63 -35.27 29.30 -3.73
CA TRP A 63 -34.96 27.87 -3.76
C TRP A 63 -33.84 27.53 -4.74
N ARG A 64 -33.84 28.13 -5.93
CA ARG A 64 -32.76 27.95 -6.92
C ARG A 64 -31.39 28.35 -6.34
N ARG A 65 -31.30 29.49 -5.63
CA ARG A 65 -30.06 29.92 -4.97
C ARG A 65 -29.64 28.98 -3.84
N VAL A 66 -30.59 28.50 -3.04
CA VAL A 66 -30.35 27.55 -1.95
C VAL A 66 -29.83 26.21 -2.50
N PHE A 67 -30.53 25.61 -3.46
CA PHE A 67 -30.12 24.35 -4.10
C PHE A 67 -28.74 24.47 -4.73
N HIS A 68 -28.47 25.55 -5.47
CA HIS A 68 -27.16 25.75 -6.09
C HIS A 68 -26.04 25.87 -5.05
N ARG A 69 -26.31 26.44 -3.87
CA ARG A 69 -25.32 26.55 -2.79
C ARG A 69 -25.11 25.23 -2.05
N VAL A 70 -26.18 24.48 -1.77
CA VAL A 70 -26.11 23.16 -1.10
C VAL A 70 -25.36 22.16 -1.97
N LEU A 71 -25.76 22.03 -3.24
CA LEU A 71 -25.14 21.10 -4.18
C LEU A 71 -23.65 21.40 -4.43
N ARG A 72 -23.26 22.69 -4.47
CA ARG A 72 -21.83 23.05 -4.59
C ARG A 72 -21.03 22.71 -3.34
N ARG A 73 -21.64 22.73 -2.16
CA ARG A 73 -20.97 22.42 -0.89
C ARG A 73 -20.83 20.92 -0.66
N THR A 74 -21.81 20.14 -1.11
CA THR A 74 -21.76 18.66 -1.06
C THR A 74 -20.99 18.05 -2.22
N SER A 75 -20.81 18.78 -3.32
CA SER A 75 -19.91 18.40 -4.42
C SER A 75 -18.43 18.61 -4.05
N THR A 76 -17.97 17.98 -2.98
CA THR A 76 -16.56 17.64 -2.82
C THR A 76 -16.24 16.49 -3.78
N ARG A 77 -16.07 16.79 -5.08
CA ARG A 77 -15.44 15.84 -6.00
C ARG A 77 -14.03 15.54 -5.50
N PRO A 78 -13.58 14.28 -5.50
CA PRO A 78 -12.67 13.80 -4.49
C PRO A 78 -11.24 14.02 -4.98
N LYS A 79 -10.49 14.91 -4.32
CA LYS A 79 -9.02 14.94 -4.47
C LYS A 79 -8.40 13.57 -4.14
N VAL A 80 -9.07 12.77 -3.32
CA VAL A 80 -8.69 11.39 -2.99
C VAL A 80 -8.79 10.43 -4.18
N ALA A 81 -9.78 10.58 -5.08
CA ALA A 81 -9.90 9.70 -6.25
C ALA A 81 -8.77 9.96 -7.26
N ALA A 82 -8.40 11.23 -7.44
CA ALA A 82 -7.21 11.59 -8.19
C ALA A 82 -5.95 11.01 -7.51
N TRP A 83 -5.80 11.17 -6.19
CA TRP A 83 -4.65 10.63 -5.45
C TRP A 83 -4.52 9.10 -5.57
N HIS A 84 -5.62 8.35 -5.47
CA HIS A 84 -5.63 6.91 -5.68
C HIS A 84 -5.26 6.50 -7.12
N LEU A 85 -5.66 7.28 -8.13
CA LEU A 85 -5.24 7.06 -9.52
C LEU A 85 -3.72 7.24 -9.71
N TRP A 86 -3.13 8.28 -9.10
CA TRP A 86 -1.68 8.51 -9.15
C TRP A 86 -0.89 7.45 -8.36
N CYS A 87 -1.38 7.05 -7.17
CA CYS A 87 -0.77 5.96 -6.39
C CYS A 87 -0.87 4.61 -7.10
N GLY A 88 -2.01 4.32 -7.75
CA GLY A 88 -2.19 3.11 -8.55
C GLY A 88 -1.22 3.05 -9.73
N ALA A 89 -1.07 4.17 -10.46
CA ALA A 89 -0.11 4.26 -11.57
C ALA A 89 1.34 4.08 -11.10
N ALA A 90 1.72 4.66 -9.96
CA ALA A 90 3.07 4.50 -9.39
C ALA A 90 3.36 3.06 -8.93
N ALA A 91 2.39 2.38 -8.33
CA ALA A 91 2.55 0.99 -7.88
C ALA A 91 2.78 0.03 -9.05
N VAL A 92 2.01 0.17 -10.14
CA VAL A 92 2.18 -0.65 -11.36
C VAL A 92 3.58 -0.43 -11.96
N ALA A 93 4.04 0.82 -12.05
CA ALA A 93 5.38 1.12 -12.55
C ALA A 93 6.48 0.48 -11.69
N ALA A 94 6.36 0.53 -10.36
CA ALA A 94 7.32 -0.10 -9.44
C ALA A 94 7.35 -1.64 -9.58
N CYS A 95 6.19 -2.28 -9.72
CA CYS A 95 6.11 -3.73 -9.96
C CYS A 95 6.78 -4.12 -11.29
N LEU A 96 6.58 -3.34 -12.35
CA LEU A 96 7.23 -3.58 -13.64
C LEU A 96 8.76 -3.44 -13.55
N VAL A 97 9.26 -2.40 -12.89
CA VAL A 97 10.70 -2.21 -12.67
C VAL A 97 11.29 -3.35 -11.84
N GLY A 98 10.63 -3.73 -10.74
CA GLY A 98 11.04 -4.86 -9.91
C GLY A 98 11.09 -6.18 -10.67
N ALA A 99 10.07 -6.47 -11.50
CA ALA A 99 10.03 -7.64 -12.35
C ALA A 99 11.19 -7.67 -13.37
N VAL A 100 11.51 -6.53 -13.99
CA VAL A 100 12.63 -6.41 -14.94
C VAL A 100 13.98 -6.62 -14.25
N LEU A 101 14.17 -6.03 -13.07
CA LEU A 101 15.40 -6.20 -12.29
C LEU A 101 15.59 -7.65 -11.83
N PHE A 102 14.52 -8.28 -11.37
CA PHE A 102 14.53 -9.69 -10.95
C PHE A 102 14.82 -10.63 -12.13
N TRP A 103 14.18 -10.38 -13.27
CA TRP A 103 14.44 -11.13 -14.50
C TRP A 103 15.90 -10.98 -14.93
N ARG A 104 16.44 -9.75 -14.89
CA ARG A 104 17.87 -9.50 -15.16
C ARG A 104 18.78 -10.30 -14.25
N TRP A 105 18.50 -10.30 -12.94
CA TRP A 105 19.29 -11.03 -11.96
C TRP A 105 19.31 -12.54 -12.23
N GLN A 106 18.18 -13.13 -12.62
CA GLN A 106 18.12 -14.55 -13.02
C GLN A 106 18.92 -14.83 -14.30
N THR A 107 18.89 -13.89 -15.26
CA THR A 107 19.54 -14.07 -16.57
C THR A 107 21.02 -13.72 -16.60
N THR A 108 21.61 -13.26 -15.50
CA THR A 108 23.08 -13.16 -15.36
C THR A 108 23.64 -14.52 -14.97
N PRO A 109 24.14 -15.36 -15.91
CA PRO A 109 24.89 -16.54 -15.53
C PRO A 109 26.13 -16.11 -14.75
N PRO A 110 26.48 -16.77 -13.64
CA PRO A 110 27.75 -16.53 -12.96
C PRO A 110 28.90 -16.92 -13.91
N GLN A 111 29.54 -15.94 -14.53
CA GLN A 111 30.68 -16.14 -15.45
C GLN A 111 31.98 -16.60 -14.74
N ASN A 112 31.91 -16.96 -13.46
CA ASN A 112 33.08 -17.34 -12.67
C ASN A 112 32.92 -18.69 -11.98
N ALA A 113 32.26 -19.64 -12.65
CA ALA A 113 32.40 -21.06 -12.34
C ALA A 113 33.70 -21.59 -12.95
N GLN A 114 34.85 -21.01 -12.59
CA GLN A 114 36.13 -21.70 -12.73
C GLN A 114 36.15 -22.77 -11.64
N THR A 115 35.77 -24.00 -12.02
CA THR A 115 35.80 -25.16 -11.13
C THR A 115 37.23 -25.42 -10.63
N PRO A 116 37.44 -25.71 -9.33
CA PRO A 116 38.76 -25.84 -8.71
C PRO A 116 39.65 -26.97 -9.28
N VAL A 117 39.09 -27.85 -10.12
CA VAL A 117 39.84 -28.91 -10.81
C VAL A 117 40.84 -28.34 -11.83
N ASN A 118 40.55 -27.19 -12.45
CA ASN A 118 41.46 -26.57 -13.42
C ASN A 118 42.71 -25.94 -12.77
N LEU A 119 42.66 -25.62 -11.48
CA LEU A 119 43.82 -25.10 -10.73
C LEU A 119 44.79 -26.22 -10.33
N LEU A 120 44.29 -27.44 -10.10
CA LEU A 120 45.13 -28.60 -9.77
C LEU A 120 45.86 -29.16 -11.01
N VAL A 121 45.22 -29.09 -12.18
CA VAL A 121 45.84 -29.46 -13.47
C VAL A 121 46.92 -28.45 -13.87
N GLY A 122 46.73 -27.15 -13.59
CA GLY A 122 47.75 -26.12 -13.83
C GLY A 122 49.01 -26.31 -12.97
N TYR A 123 48.86 -26.67 -11.69
CA TYR A 123 50.00 -26.81 -10.77
C TYR A 123 50.90 -28.01 -11.08
N HIS A 124 50.31 -29.15 -11.48
CA HIS A 124 51.13 -30.34 -11.79
C HIS A 124 51.96 -30.19 -13.08
N ALA A 125 51.50 -29.42 -14.06
CA ALA A 125 52.25 -29.17 -15.29
C ALA A 125 53.57 -28.42 -15.03
N ASP A 126 53.55 -27.40 -14.17
CA ASP A 126 54.75 -26.62 -13.82
C ASP A 126 55.74 -27.39 -12.94
N THR A 127 55.25 -28.25 -12.04
CA THR A 127 56.13 -29.06 -11.18
C THR A 127 56.90 -30.16 -11.93
N MET A 128 56.32 -30.75 -12.98
CA MET A 128 57.02 -31.74 -13.80
C MET A 128 58.11 -31.10 -14.66
N ALA A 129 57.88 -29.89 -15.19
CA ALA A 129 58.87 -29.15 -15.97
C ALA A 129 60.12 -28.78 -15.16
N LEU A 130 59.97 -28.45 -13.88
CA LEU A 130 61.08 -28.14 -12.96
C LEU A 130 61.84 -29.38 -12.46
N MET A 131 61.19 -30.53 -12.35
CA MET A 131 61.84 -31.78 -11.89
C MET A 131 62.58 -32.55 -12.99
N LEU A 132 62.22 -32.34 -14.26
CA LEU A 132 62.81 -33.04 -15.42
C LEU A 132 63.77 -32.16 -16.25
N GLY A 133 64.05 -30.93 -15.80
CA GLY A 133 64.79 -29.92 -16.55
C GLY A 133 66.31 -30.02 -16.56
N ASP A 134 66.96 -30.72 -15.60
CA ASP A 134 68.43 -30.73 -15.47
C ASP A 134 69.04 -32.13 -15.23
N ALA A 135 68.44 -33.19 -15.77
CA ALA A 135 69.07 -34.52 -15.85
C ALA A 135 69.33 -34.92 -17.32
N PRO A 136 70.60 -34.93 -17.79
CA PRO A 136 70.95 -35.10 -19.19
C PRO A 136 71.18 -36.59 -19.54
N THR A 137 70.15 -37.39 -19.85
CA THR A 137 70.38 -38.80 -20.27
C THR A 137 69.39 -39.45 -21.26
N TRP A 138 68.26 -38.87 -21.67
CA TRP A 138 67.28 -39.63 -22.47
C TRP A 138 67.47 -39.57 -24.01
N HIS A 139 68.46 -38.85 -24.53
CA HIS A 139 68.75 -38.77 -25.97
C HIS A 139 69.31 -40.06 -26.61
N LEU A 140 69.37 -41.19 -25.90
CA LEU A 140 69.99 -42.45 -26.39
C LEU A 140 69.08 -43.69 -26.46
N VAL A 141 67.74 -43.56 -26.32
CA VAL A 141 66.86 -44.76 -26.28
C VAL A 141 65.89 -44.91 -27.47
N ALA A 142 65.82 -43.95 -28.40
CA ALA A 142 64.87 -44.04 -29.52
C ALA A 142 65.49 -44.30 -30.90
N THR A 143 66.73 -44.79 -30.98
CA THR A 143 67.39 -45.15 -32.26
C THR A 143 67.39 -46.65 -32.58
N ASN A 144 66.55 -47.50 -31.97
CA ASN A 144 66.73 -48.95 -32.13
C ASN A 144 65.53 -49.83 -32.51
N GLU A 145 64.36 -49.31 -32.91
CA GLU A 145 63.21 -50.23 -33.11
C GLU A 145 62.34 -50.02 -34.37
N LEU A 146 62.64 -49.11 -35.30
CA LEU A 146 61.78 -48.92 -36.49
C LEU A 146 62.53 -48.66 -37.82
N GLN A 147 63.76 -49.15 -37.97
CA GLN A 147 64.44 -49.20 -39.28
C GLN A 147 64.52 -50.63 -39.86
N GLU A 148 63.85 -51.60 -39.23
CA GLU A 148 63.59 -52.92 -39.81
C GLU A 148 62.17 -52.96 -40.37
N GLY A 149 62.07 -52.91 -41.69
CA GLY A 149 60.85 -53.23 -42.43
C GLY A 149 60.28 -52.07 -43.23
N THR A 150 60.76 -51.91 -44.46
CA THR A 150 59.98 -52.20 -45.70
C THR A 150 60.42 -51.30 -46.85
N GLU A 151 61.32 -51.80 -47.70
CA GLU A 151 61.32 -51.70 -49.17
C GLU A 151 62.58 -52.44 -49.66
N GLY A 152 62.54 -53.45 -50.52
CA GLY A 152 61.54 -53.85 -51.51
C GLY A 152 62.26 -53.99 -52.85
N ASP A 153 62.35 -55.24 -53.35
CA ASP A 153 62.93 -55.74 -54.62
C ASP A 153 64.45 -55.68 -54.87
#